data_AF-A0A3A4PJ32-F1
#
_entry.id   AF-A0A3A4PJ32-F1
#
_cell.length_a   1.000
_cell.length_b   1.000
_cell.length_c   1.000
_cell.angle_alpha   90.00
_cell.angle_beta   90.00
_cell.angle_gamma   90.00
#
_symmetry.space_group_name_H-M   'P 1'
#
loop_
_entity.id
_entity.type
_entity.pdbx_description
1 polymer ?
#
loop_
_entity_poly.entity_id
_entity_poly.type
_entity_poly.pdbx_seq_one_letter_code
_entity_poly.pdbx_strand_id
1 'polypeptide(L)'
;MPIGRPCDNLEPGNKCAAASFHPVAATTPESEDRPMLRPTPPRTRPCPLGGSPRLRDGAVGGMAAGWTLALAWAVGVSAALAEEHRPQPTAPPAAVTQPAPKAESILLITIDTLRADRLSGYGYGRPTSPNLDRFMARGTRFEWAFSTASYTAPSHISMMTGLYPSFTSVGLDNGRFFKLSGRTMTLAEVCRDAGMRTAAVISNPTLNRRLGLHQGFAVYRDMQFDRQTGAYNPKIAATTTDEALILLDIVHNAPFFLWVHYQDPHGPYLPPAMYPELRETDVPPERDLELPIGADTSGYKAIPSYQVVGSERHVGEYSRRYDNEIRYLDSEIQRLLDRVDQLGLLRHTLVIVTSDHGEAFGEDDYYFAHSHSVDVGQVRVPLAFVGAGVAAGVALQTPATVLDIYATALEALRLAGNAHDSRSLLPALREGREPPARPIFVESFSQRGVIAQGTFYRNDRRPPESRIWTVSPTTNGHHQPLGIECRQLLSAEPVPDGLKESLRAELDAFSIQAEEAIRTTFEELLAKLKDKRTRAEENGLKFWRDKLGYPFELEDVGPTEPTLGDEEAAHRKALIGLGYLTDDDD
;
A
#
# COMPACT_ATOMS: atom_id res chain seq x y z
N MET A 1 43.53 -8.53 8.14
CA MET A 1 44.61 -7.90 7.33
C MET A 1 45.46 -9.01 6.71
N PRO A 2 46.08 -8.82 5.53
CA PRO A 2 46.01 -7.67 4.60
C PRO A 2 45.26 -8.04 3.30
N ILE A 3 44.44 -7.19 2.69
CA ILE A 3 44.75 -5.98 1.89
C ILE A 3 45.67 -6.29 0.71
N GLY A 4 45.08 -6.36 -0.49
CA GLY A 4 45.77 -6.34 -1.79
C GLY A 4 44.89 -5.58 -2.80
N ARG A 5 45.41 -4.44 -3.26
CA ARG A 5 44.81 -3.49 -4.23
C ARG A 5 44.91 -4.00 -5.69
N PRO A 6 44.24 -3.34 -6.66
CA PRO A 6 43.67 -3.95 -7.86
C PRO A 6 44.60 -3.92 -9.08
N CYS A 7 44.30 -4.77 -10.06
CA CYS A 7 44.85 -4.68 -11.42
C CYS A 7 43.77 -4.15 -12.38
N ASP A 8 44.09 -3.02 -13.00
CA ASP A 8 43.37 -2.43 -14.13
C ASP A 8 43.77 -3.10 -15.46
N ASN A 9 42.83 -3.01 -16.42
CA ASN A 9 42.99 -3.06 -17.88
C ASN A 9 43.33 -4.40 -18.57
N LEU A 10 42.31 -5.03 -19.18
CA LEU A 10 42.41 -5.61 -20.52
C LEU A 10 41.04 -5.49 -21.25
N GLU A 11 41.09 -4.96 -22.48
CA GLU A 11 39.97 -4.71 -23.40
C GLU A 11 39.34 -5.98 -24.01
N PRO A 12 38.13 -5.87 -24.61
CA PRO A 12 37.25 -7.00 -24.91
C PRO A 12 37.41 -7.54 -26.34
N GLY A 13 37.45 -8.86 -26.49
CA GLY A 13 37.32 -9.50 -27.80
C GLY A 13 37.59 -10.99 -27.79
N ASN A 14 36.53 -11.80 -27.68
CA ASN A 14 36.27 -12.91 -28.61
C ASN A 14 35.01 -13.69 -28.21
N LYS A 15 34.09 -13.80 -29.18
CA LYS A 15 33.04 -14.81 -29.23
C LYS A 15 33.69 -16.16 -29.47
N CYS A 16 33.30 -17.21 -28.73
CA CYS A 16 33.13 -18.54 -29.31
C CYS A 16 32.40 -19.51 -28.37
N ALA A 17 31.39 -20.15 -28.96
CA ALA A 17 30.97 -21.54 -28.85
C ALA A 17 30.48 -22.12 -27.51
N ALA A 18 29.20 -22.51 -27.57
CA ALA A 18 28.53 -23.46 -26.71
C ALA A 18 29.27 -24.82 -26.65
N ALA A 19 29.32 -25.40 -25.46
CA ALA A 19 29.60 -26.81 -25.26
C ALA A 19 28.64 -27.37 -24.21
N SER A 20 27.77 -28.25 -24.68
CA SER A 20 26.88 -29.14 -23.97
C SER A 20 27.68 -30.18 -23.17
N PHE A 21 27.28 -30.48 -21.94
CA PHE A 21 27.70 -31.68 -21.22
C PHE A 21 26.50 -32.41 -20.64
N HIS A 22 26.35 -33.67 -21.08
CA HIS A 22 25.44 -34.68 -20.56
C HIS A 22 25.99 -35.34 -19.27
N PRO A 23 25.13 -35.98 -18.46
CA PRO A 23 25.42 -36.35 -17.08
C PRO A 23 26.13 -37.70 -16.95
N VAL A 24 26.95 -37.84 -15.90
CA VAL A 24 27.54 -39.11 -15.46
C VAL A 24 26.69 -39.67 -14.32
N ALA A 25 26.31 -40.93 -14.47
CA ALA A 25 25.57 -41.73 -13.50
C ALA A 25 26.49 -42.70 -12.73
N ALA A 26 25.92 -43.25 -11.65
CA ALA A 26 26.38 -44.34 -10.79
C ALA A 26 27.32 -43.90 -9.64
N THR A 27 27.13 -44.29 -8.38
CA THR A 27 26.74 -45.60 -7.82
C THR A 27 26.23 -45.47 -6.37
N THR A 28 25.30 -46.34 -5.98
CA THR A 28 24.88 -46.66 -4.60
C THR A 28 25.95 -47.46 -3.83
N PRO A 29 25.84 -47.54 -2.49
CA PRO A 29 25.70 -48.86 -1.88
C PRO A 29 24.65 -48.98 -0.74
N GLU A 30 24.15 -50.21 -0.64
CA GLU A 30 23.40 -50.93 0.41
C GLU A 30 23.81 -50.59 1.86
N SER A 31 22.90 -50.30 2.79
CA SER A 31 21.99 -51.16 3.60
C SER A 31 22.66 -51.92 4.76
N GLU A 32 22.46 -51.46 6.00
CA GLU A 32 22.50 -52.27 7.23
C GLU A 32 21.46 -51.77 8.27
N ASP A 33 20.41 -52.58 8.42
CA ASP A 33 19.70 -53.04 9.62
C ASP A 33 19.54 -52.25 10.95
N ARG A 34 18.24 -52.18 11.34
CA ARG A 34 17.58 -52.26 12.69
C ARG A 34 17.37 -51.00 13.57
N PRO A 35 16.33 -50.97 14.44
CA PRO A 35 15.03 -51.66 14.40
C PRO A 35 13.79 -50.76 14.68
N MET A 36 12.63 -51.32 14.32
CA MET A 36 11.28 -50.78 14.49
C MET A 36 10.86 -50.52 15.95
N LEU A 37 10.20 -49.38 16.18
CA LEU A 37 9.31 -49.16 17.33
C LEU A 37 7.86 -49.28 16.86
N ARG A 38 7.11 -50.22 17.47
CA ARG A 38 5.68 -50.45 17.24
C ARG A 38 4.81 -49.37 17.91
N PRO A 39 3.62 -49.06 17.35
CA PRO A 39 2.67 -48.11 17.93
C PRO A 39 1.80 -48.76 19.02
N THR A 40 1.54 -48.02 20.10
CA THR A 40 0.54 -48.36 21.13
C THR A 40 -0.82 -47.72 20.83
N PRO A 41 -1.95 -48.42 21.04
CA PRO A 41 -3.30 -47.98 20.64
C PRO A 41 -3.98 -47.04 21.66
N PRO A 42 -5.06 -46.33 21.28
CA PRO A 42 -5.67 -45.27 22.09
C PRO A 42 -6.58 -45.82 23.19
N ARG A 43 -6.55 -45.17 24.36
CA ARG A 43 -7.52 -45.40 25.45
C ARG A 43 -8.67 -44.41 25.33
N THR A 44 -9.84 -44.94 25.00
CA THR A 44 -11.15 -44.29 25.10
C THR A 44 -11.69 -44.42 26.53
N ARG A 45 -12.14 -43.33 27.14
CA ARG A 45 -13.19 -43.33 28.18
C ARG A 45 -14.03 -42.05 28.12
N PRO A 46 -15.31 -42.11 28.51
CA PRO A 46 -16.34 -41.16 28.07
C PRO A 46 -16.64 -40.07 29.11
N CYS A 47 -16.92 -38.86 28.64
CA CYS A 47 -17.58 -37.81 29.43
C CYS A 47 -19.11 -37.98 29.38
N PRO A 48 -19.83 -37.94 30.51
CA PRO A 48 -21.28 -37.82 30.52
C PRO A 48 -21.73 -36.35 30.55
N LEU A 49 -22.83 -36.11 29.85
CA LEU A 49 -23.63 -34.90 29.85
C LEU A 49 -24.31 -34.63 31.20
N GLY A 50 -24.50 -33.35 31.52
CA GLY A 50 -25.69 -32.86 32.23
C GLY A 50 -25.47 -32.32 33.65
N GLY A 51 -26.01 -31.12 33.89
CA GLY A 51 -26.36 -30.67 35.24
C GLY A 51 -26.08 -29.20 35.51
N SER A 52 -27.10 -28.35 35.31
CA SER A 52 -27.19 -27.02 35.91
C SER A 52 -27.32 -27.09 37.43
N PRO A 53 -26.82 -26.11 38.21
CA PRO A 53 -27.28 -25.90 39.57
C PRO A 53 -28.12 -24.64 39.68
N ARG A 54 -29.35 -24.85 40.18
CA ARG A 54 -30.22 -23.84 40.77
C ARG A 54 -29.66 -23.40 42.12
N LEU A 55 -29.79 -22.11 42.37
CA LEU A 55 -29.68 -21.45 43.68
C LEU A 55 -30.63 -22.09 44.71
N ARG A 56 -30.15 -22.24 45.94
CA ARG A 56 -31.00 -22.39 47.13
C ARG A 56 -30.43 -21.60 48.29
N ASP A 57 -31.27 -20.71 48.78
CA ASP A 57 -31.18 -20.00 50.05
C ASP A 57 -31.14 -20.96 51.25
N GLY A 58 -30.51 -20.50 52.31
CA GLY A 58 -30.52 -21.13 53.63
C GLY A 58 -30.02 -20.16 54.69
N ALA A 59 -30.96 -19.37 55.24
CA ALA A 59 -30.77 -18.51 56.41
C ALA A 59 -31.03 -19.28 57.71
N VAL A 60 -30.23 -19.02 58.76
CA VAL A 60 -30.57 -19.03 60.21
C VAL A 60 -29.50 -18.13 60.87
N GLY A 61 -29.79 -16.95 61.43
CA GLY A 61 -30.40 -16.69 62.75
C GLY A 61 -29.30 -16.61 63.85
N GLY A 62 -29.18 -15.63 64.75
CA GLY A 62 -29.89 -14.39 65.03
C GLY A 62 -29.22 -13.63 66.19
N MET A 63 -29.79 -12.47 66.53
CA MET A 63 -29.72 -11.72 67.80
C MET A 63 -28.39 -11.09 68.27
N ALA A 64 -28.28 -9.77 68.09
CA ALA A 64 -28.02 -8.82 69.17
C ALA A 64 -28.34 -7.39 68.69
N ALA A 65 -29.43 -6.84 69.21
CA ALA A 65 -29.84 -5.46 68.99
C ALA A 65 -29.33 -4.57 70.12
N GLY A 66 -28.98 -3.32 69.79
CA GLY A 66 -28.72 -2.26 70.75
C GLY A 66 -27.35 -1.64 70.52
N TRP A 67 -27.33 -0.30 70.37
CA TRP A 67 -26.14 0.57 70.25
C TRP A 67 -25.60 0.90 68.85
N THR A 68 -26.42 1.30 67.87
CA THR A 68 -25.91 1.97 66.65
C THR A 68 -26.87 2.98 65.99
N LEU A 69 -27.85 3.54 66.71
CA LEU A 69 -28.80 4.52 66.12
C LEU A 69 -28.60 5.99 66.55
N ALA A 70 -27.58 6.30 67.35
CA ALA A 70 -27.29 7.68 67.77
C ALA A 70 -26.06 8.32 67.07
N LEU A 71 -25.27 7.56 66.30
CA LEU A 71 -24.10 8.08 65.57
C LEU A 71 -24.36 8.36 64.08
N ALA A 72 -25.47 7.86 63.52
CA ALA A 72 -25.81 8.07 62.11
C ALA A 72 -26.41 9.46 61.80
N TRP A 73 -26.95 10.16 62.81
CA TRP A 73 -27.53 11.50 62.62
C TRP A 73 -26.51 12.65 62.79
N ALA A 74 -25.43 12.44 63.55
CA ALA A 74 -24.40 13.47 63.74
C ALA A 74 -23.38 13.52 62.59
N VAL A 75 -23.17 12.42 61.85
CA VAL A 75 -22.28 12.40 60.67
C VAL A 75 -22.99 12.93 59.41
N GLY A 76 -24.32 12.79 59.33
CA GLY A 76 -25.12 13.26 58.19
C GLY A 76 -25.26 14.78 58.07
N VAL A 77 -25.20 15.52 59.18
CA VAL A 77 -25.39 16.99 59.18
C VAL A 77 -24.06 17.75 59.03
N SER A 78 -22.92 17.16 59.39
CA SER A 78 -21.60 17.75 59.10
C SER A 78 -21.13 17.53 57.66
N ALA A 79 -21.64 16.50 56.96
CA ALA A 79 -21.35 16.28 55.55
C ALA A 79 -22.12 17.27 54.64
N ALA A 80 -23.34 17.66 55.01
CA ALA A 80 -24.19 18.55 54.22
C ALA A 80 -23.86 20.06 54.35
N LEU A 81 -22.99 20.45 55.29
CA LEU A 81 -22.54 21.85 55.47
C LEU A 81 -21.05 22.05 55.12
N ALA A 82 -20.33 20.99 54.75
CA ALA A 82 -18.95 21.06 54.22
C ALA A 82 -18.91 21.02 52.68
N GLU A 83 -20.06 20.89 52.02
CA GLU A 83 -20.19 20.72 50.57
C GLU A 83 -20.31 22.05 49.81
N GLU A 84 -20.43 23.19 50.52
CA GLU A 84 -20.65 24.51 49.91
C GLU A 84 -19.35 25.31 49.67
N HIS A 85 -18.17 24.75 49.95
CA HIS A 85 -16.86 25.40 49.69
C HIS A 85 -15.79 24.40 49.19
N ARG A 86 -16.18 23.42 48.37
CA ARG A 86 -15.20 22.77 47.48
C ARG A 86 -14.90 23.74 46.34
N PRO A 87 -13.65 24.19 46.13
CA PRO A 87 -13.31 24.88 44.89
C PRO A 87 -13.69 23.91 43.76
N GLN A 88 -14.56 24.36 42.86
CA GLN A 88 -14.79 23.64 41.61
C GLN A 88 -13.41 23.33 41.02
N PRO A 89 -13.15 22.12 40.50
CA PRO A 89 -11.98 21.92 39.68
C PRO A 89 -12.15 22.90 38.53
N THR A 90 -11.40 24.00 38.58
CA THR A 90 -11.31 24.93 37.46
C THR A 90 -10.90 24.04 36.31
N ALA A 91 -11.79 23.90 35.32
CA ALA A 91 -11.41 23.33 34.04
C ALA A 91 -10.06 23.95 33.69
N PRO A 92 -9.02 23.15 33.36
CA PRO A 92 -7.74 23.72 32.98
C PRO A 92 -8.05 24.83 31.99
N PRO A 93 -7.55 26.06 32.20
CA PRO A 93 -7.89 27.21 31.37
C PRO A 93 -7.80 26.71 29.95
N ALA A 94 -8.92 26.73 29.21
CA ALA A 94 -9.04 26.16 27.88
C ALA A 94 -7.73 26.49 27.18
N ALA A 95 -6.88 25.47 27.02
CA ALA A 95 -5.52 25.70 26.58
C ALA A 95 -5.71 26.51 25.32
N VAL A 96 -5.23 27.76 25.32
CA VAL A 96 -5.25 28.58 24.12
C VAL A 96 -4.56 27.67 23.12
N THR A 97 -5.33 27.06 22.23
CA THR A 97 -4.86 26.05 21.30
C THR A 97 -3.99 26.83 20.36
N GLN A 98 -2.73 27.00 20.74
CA GLN A 98 -1.72 27.44 19.80
C GLN A 98 -1.86 26.46 18.65
N PRO A 99 -2.11 26.94 17.42
CA PRO A 99 -2.27 26.06 16.29
C PRO A 99 -1.06 25.14 16.27
N ALA A 100 -1.32 23.83 16.23
CA ALA A 100 -0.26 22.83 16.28
C ALA A 100 0.85 23.21 15.28
N PRO A 101 2.13 23.15 15.68
CA PRO A 101 3.22 23.70 14.88
C PRO A 101 3.19 23.11 13.47
N LYS A 102 3.39 23.98 12.47
CA LYS A 102 3.42 23.64 11.05
C LYS A 102 4.50 22.57 10.82
N ALA A 103 4.21 21.56 9.98
CA ALA A 103 5.27 20.69 9.48
C ALA A 103 6.12 21.47 8.46
N GLU A 104 7.43 21.40 8.60
CA GLU A 104 8.41 21.95 7.66
C GLU A 104 8.94 20.88 6.71
N SER A 105 8.83 19.60 7.09
CA SER A 105 9.38 18.49 6.33
C SER A 105 8.47 17.26 6.39
N ILE A 106 8.62 16.39 5.41
CA ILE A 106 7.94 15.10 5.31
C ILE A 106 8.99 13.99 5.19
N LEU A 107 8.87 12.98 6.05
CA LEU A 107 9.54 11.69 5.88
C LEU A 107 8.47 10.63 5.61
N LEU A 108 8.41 10.15 4.38
CA LEU A 108 7.50 9.08 3.98
C LEU A 108 8.26 7.75 3.99
N ILE A 109 7.84 6.81 4.84
CA ILE A 109 8.36 5.45 4.92
C ILE A 109 7.29 4.51 4.36
N THR A 110 7.56 3.87 3.23
CA THR A 110 6.69 2.85 2.64
C THR A 110 7.36 1.48 2.65
N ILE A 111 6.56 0.44 2.86
CA ILE A 111 7.02 -0.95 2.93
C ILE A 111 6.20 -1.76 1.93
N ASP A 112 6.86 -2.48 1.01
CA ASP A 112 6.19 -3.27 -0.02
C ASP A 112 5.46 -4.48 0.59
N THR A 113 4.21 -4.71 0.18
CA THR A 113 3.39 -5.88 0.52
C THR A 113 3.08 -6.09 2.01
N LEU A 114 3.36 -5.11 2.87
CA LEU A 114 3.18 -5.25 4.32
C LEU A 114 1.70 -5.25 4.73
N ARG A 115 1.22 -6.38 5.25
CA ARG A 115 -0.14 -6.51 5.79
C ARG A 115 -0.25 -5.87 7.17
N ALA A 116 -1.34 -5.11 7.39
CA ALA A 116 -1.62 -4.55 8.71
C ALA A 116 -1.80 -5.65 9.78
N ASP A 117 -2.51 -6.72 9.46
CA ASP A 117 -2.83 -7.82 10.38
C ASP A 117 -1.64 -8.74 10.71
N ARG A 118 -0.47 -8.47 10.13
CA ARG A 118 0.81 -9.13 10.44
C ARG A 118 1.71 -8.28 11.33
N LEU A 119 1.23 -7.14 11.82
CA LEU A 119 1.92 -6.29 12.80
C LEU A 119 1.37 -6.51 14.22
N SER A 120 2.26 -6.62 15.21
CA SER A 120 1.83 -6.82 16.61
C SER A 120 0.94 -5.68 17.13
N GLY A 121 1.20 -4.44 16.70
CA GLY A 121 0.42 -3.25 17.08
C GLY A 121 -1.01 -3.24 16.53
N TYR A 122 -1.27 -4.03 15.49
CA TYR A 122 -2.59 -4.23 14.87
C TYR A 122 -3.28 -5.52 15.36
N GLY A 123 -2.76 -6.14 16.41
CA GLY A 123 -3.36 -7.31 17.05
C GLY A 123 -2.78 -8.66 16.58
N TYR A 124 -1.69 -8.66 15.82
CA TYR A 124 -1.02 -9.91 15.46
C TYR A 124 -0.39 -10.58 16.69
N GLY A 125 -0.59 -11.89 16.84
CA GLY A 125 -0.15 -12.64 18.02
C GLY A 125 1.38 -12.78 18.14
N ARG A 126 2.13 -12.53 17.07
CA ARG A 126 3.59 -12.62 17.04
C ARG A 126 4.22 -11.23 17.11
N PRO A 127 5.37 -11.06 17.79
CA PRO A 127 6.06 -9.78 17.90
C PRO A 127 6.89 -9.49 16.65
N THR A 128 6.23 -9.37 15.49
CA THR A 128 6.87 -9.10 14.19
C THR A 128 7.40 -7.67 14.09
N SER A 129 6.75 -6.69 14.72
CA SER A 129 7.04 -5.26 14.50
C SER A 129 7.18 -4.41 15.76
N PRO A 130 7.87 -4.86 16.82
CA PRO A 130 7.86 -4.18 18.12
C PRO A 130 8.43 -2.74 18.08
N ASN A 131 9.32 -2.41 17.15
CA ASN A 131 9.90 -1.08 17.06
C ASN A 131 9.00 -0.12 16.28
N LEU A 132 8.48 -0.56 15.13
CA LEU A 132 7.46 0.14 14.36
C LEU A 132 6.22 0.43 15.21
N ASP A 133 5.73 -0.56 15.96
CA ASP A 133 4.56 -0.40 16.81
C ASP A 133 4.78 0.68 17.88
N ARG A 134 5.94 0.65 18.54
CA ARG A 134 6.34 1.66 19.53
C ARG A 134 6.43 3.04 18.90
N PHE A 135 6.95 3.14 17.67
CA PHE A 135 7.05 4.41 16.97
C PHE A 135 5.68 4.96 16.57
N MET A 136 4.83 4.14 15.94
CA MET A 136 3.48 4.52 15.51
C MET A 136 2.60 4.93 16.70
N ALA A 137 2.76 4.30 17.86
CA ALA A 137 2.05 4.65 19.10
C ALA A 137 2.36 6.07 19.61
N ARG A 138 3.43 6.72 19.13
CA ARG A 138 3.77 8.11 19.49
C ARG A 138 2.98 9.16 18.69
N GLY A 139 2.18 8.73 17.71
CA GLY A 139 1.36 9.61 16.89
C GLY A 139 -0.07 9.12 16.81
N THR A 140 -0.68 9.32 15.64
CA THR A 140 -2.02 8.85 15.32
C THR A 140 -1.93 7.75 14.28
N ARG A 141 -2.52 6.59 14.56
CA ARG A 141 -2.64 5.47 13.63
C ARG A 141 -4.10 5.23 13.24
N PHE A 142 -4.31 4.71 12.04
CA PHE A 142 -5.61 4.22 11.60
C PHE A 142 -5.65 2.70 11.75
N GLU A 143 -6.66 2.17 12.46
CA GLU A 143 -6.85 0.71 12.57
C GLU A 143 -7.26 0.09 11.22
N TRP A 144 -7.92 0.90 10.40
CA TRP A 144 -8.40 0.54 9.08
C TRP A 144 -7.90 1.56 8.08
N ALA A 145 -6.82 1.23 7.37
CA ALA A 145 -6.35 1.99 6.23
C ALA A 145 -6.25 1.08 5.01
N PHE A 146 -6.58 1.62 3.84
CA PHE A 146 -6.70 0.87 2.60
C PHE A 146 -5.83 1.46 1.50
N SER A 147 -5.12 0.57 0.80
CA SER A 147 -4.47 0.89 -0.45
C SER A 147 -5.49 1.21 -1.54
N THR A 148 -5.10 2.05 -2.51
CA THR A 148 -5.90 2.27 -3.74
C THR A 148 -5.72 1.15 -4.75
N ALA A 149 -4.69 0.32 -4.63
CA ALA A 149 -4.48 -0.82 -5.50
C ALA A 149 -3.71 -1.98 -4.84
N SER A 150 -4.02 -3.22 -5.20
CA SER A 150 -3.23 -4.39 -4.78
C SER A 150 -1.93 -4.58 -5.58
N TYR A 151 -1.35 -3.49 -6.08
CA TYR A 151 -0.13 -3.52 -6.89
C TYR A 151 0.76 -2.30 -6.64
N THR A 152 2.08 -2.54 -6.62
CA THR A 152 3.07 -1.58 -6.12
C THR A 152 3.03 -0.24 -6.84
N ALA A 153 3.19 -0.22 -8.16
CA ALA A 153 3.34 1.03 -8.91
C ALA A 153 2.06 1.91 -8.88
N PRO A 154 0.85 1.39 -9.17
CA PRO A 154 -0.38 2.18 -9.08
C PRO A 154 -0.64 2.75 -7.69
N SER A 155 -0.43 1.96 -6.62
CA SER A 155 -0.63 2.44 -5.24
C SER A 155 0.31 3.61 -4.92
N HIS A 156 1.60 3.50 -5.26
CA HIS A 156 2.55 4.58 -5.05
C HIS A 156 2.24 5.83 -5.85
N ILE A 157 1.74 5.69 -7.08
CA ILE A 157 1.32 6.85 -7.88
C ILE A 157 0.16 7.55 -7.21
N SER A 158 -0.85 6.82 -6.73
CA SER A 158 -1.95 7.42 -5.97
C SER A 158 -1.46 8.17 -4.74
N MET A 159 -0.53 7.60 -3.97
CA MET A 159 0.07 8.30 -2.82
C MET A 159 0.80 9.59 -3.23
N MET A 160 1.43 9.60 -4.41
CA MET A 160 2.25 10.72 -4.88
C MET A 160 1.46 11.78 -5.64
N THR A 161 0.26 11.49 -6.14
CA THR A 161 -0.51 12.42 -6.99
C THR A 161 -1.89 12.76 -6.43
N GLY A 162 -2.40 11.98 -5.48
CA GLY A 162 -3.77 12.11 -5.00
C GLY A 162 -4.83 11.66 -6.01
N LEU A 163 -4.46 10.91 -7.06
CA LEU A 163 -5.36 10.36 -8.08
C LEU A 163 -5.52 8.85 -7.95
N TYR A 164 -6.72 8.33 -8.17
CA TYR A 164 -6.92 6.88 -8.30
C TYR A 164 -6.21 6.29 -9.52
N PRO A 165 -5.80 5.00 -9.49
CA PRO A 165 -5.12 4.35 -10.60
C PRO A 165 -5.79 4.57 -11.96
N SER A 166 -7.12 4.45 -12.03
CA SER A 166 -7.92 4.67 -13.23
C SER A 166 -7.78 6.06 -13.87
N PHE A 167 -7.37 7.08 -13.12
CA PHE A 167 -7.18 8.45 -13.63
C PHE A 167 -5.73 8.79 -13.91
N THR A 168 -4.83 7.83 -13.73
CA THR A 168 -3.42 7.99 -14.05
C THR A 168 -3.13 7.35 -15.40
N SER A 169 -2.09 7.83 -16.08
CA SER A 169 -1.61 7.17 -17.29
C SER A 169 -0.95 5.82 -17.00
N VAL A 170 -0.83 5.39 -15.74
CA VAL A 170 -0.09 4.19 -15.35
C VAL A 170 -1.03 3.02 -15.14
N GLY A 171 -1.00 2.13 -16.12
CA GLY A 171 -1.59 0.80 -16.05
C GLY A 171 -0.63 -0.24 -16.63
N LEU A 172 -1.08 -1.48 -16.69
CA LEU A 172 -0.35 -2.58 -17.32
C LEU A 172 -0.99 -2.91 -18.68
N ASP A 173 -0.24 -2.80 -19.75
CA ASP A 173 -0.63 -3.32 -21.07
C ASP A 173 0.45 -4.27 -21.59
N ASN A 174 0.05 -5.49 -21.95
CA ASN A 174 0.95 -6.55 -22.44
C ASN A 174 2.22 -6.75 -21.58
N GLY A 175 2.07 -6.66 -20.25
CA GLY A 175 3.18 -6.84 -19.29
C GLY A 175 4.12 -5.63 -19.18
N ARG A 176 3.76 -4.47 -19.74
CA ARG A 176 4.53 -3.22 -19.62
C ARG A 176 3.72 -2.15 -18.90
N PHE A 177 4.35 -1.53 -17.92
CA PHE A 177 3.79 -0.33 -17.28
C PHE A 177 3.88 0.85 -18.22
N PHE A 178 2.77 1.56 -18.37
CA PHE A 178 2.82 2.91 -18.90
C PHE A 178 3.51 3.83 -17.89
N LYS A 179 4.30 4.76 -18.42
CA LYS A 179 4.99 5.77 -17.62
C LYS A 179 3.97 6.81 -17.14
N LEU A 180 4.16 7.32 -15.92
CA LEU A 180 3.44 8.49 -15.42
C LEU A 180 3.71 9.67 -16.35
N SER A 181 2.64 10.35 -16.77
CA SER A 181 2.76 11.56 -17.59
C SER A 181 3.57 12.62 -16.86
N GLY A 182 4.43 13.33 -17.60
CA GLY A 182 5.13 14.52 -17.08
C GLY A 182 4.21 15.70 -16.82
N ARG A 183 2.92 15.62 -17.20
CA ARG A 183 1.90 16.61 -16.89
C ARG A 183 1.24 16.34 -15.54
N THR A 184 1.33 15.11 -15.03
CA THR A 184 0.78 14.75 -13.72
C THR A 184 1.78 15.14 -12.63
N MET A 185 1.47 16.23 -11.93
CA MET A 185 2.34 16.75 -10.89
C MET A 185 2.35 15.83 -9.66
N THR A 186 3.53 15.50 -9.17
CA THR A 186 3.74 14.67 -7.98
C THR A 186 3.98 15.52 -6.73
N LEU A 187 3.77 14.94 -5.54
CA LEU A 187 4.07 15.57 -4.25
C LEU A 187 5.52 16.04 -4.18
N ALA A 188 6.44 15.26 -4.75
CA ALA A 188 7.85 15.64 -4.85
C ALA A 188 8.05 16.90 -5.70
N GLU A 189 7.33 17.06 -6.80
CA GLU A 189 7.40 18.27 -7.62
C GLU A 189 6.86 19.48 -6.87
N VAL A 190 5.72 19.33 -6.20
CA VAL A 190 5.15 20.40 -5.36
C VAL A 190 6.13 20.81 -4.26
N CYS A 191 6.77 19.85 -3.59
CA CYS A 191 7.77 20.13 -2.56
C CYS A 191 9.02 20.81 -3.13
N ARG A 192 9.53 20.33 -4.27
CA ARG A 192 10.69 20.93 -4.97
C ARG A 192 10.39 22.37 -5.37
N ASP A 193 9.23 22.62 -5.95
CA ASP A 193 8.83 23.94 -6.43
C ASP A 193 8.59 24.92 -5.27
N ALA A 194 8.28 24.40 -4.08
CA ALA A 194 8.28 25.14 -2.82
C ALA A 194 9.68 25.37 -2.20
N GLY A 195 10.75 24.95 -2.88
CA GLY A 195 12.13 25.13 -2.44
C GLY A 195 12.62 24.08 -1.43
N MET A 196 11.88 22.99 -1.23
CA MET A 196 12.28 21.90 -0.33
C MET A 196 13.32 20.99 -1.00
N ARG A 197 14.16 20.36 -0.18
CA ARG A 197 15.08 19.33 -0.65
C ARG A 197 14.34 18.01 -0.83
N THR A 198 14.39 17.47 -2.03
CA THR A 198 13.66 16.24 -2.37
C THR A 198 14.64 15.09 -2.61
N ALA A 199 14.47 14.03 -1.83
CA ALA A 199 15.32 12.86 -1.90
C ALA A 199 14.50 11.56 -1.79
N ALA A 200 14.92 10.50 -2.46
CA ALA A 200 14.31 9.20 -2.34
C ALA A 200 15.34 8.06 -2.34
N VAL A 201 15.06 7.02 -1.55
CA VAL A 201 15.74 5.72 -1.58
C VAL A 201 14.71 4.64 -1.85
N ILE A 202 14.86 3.95 -2.97
CA ILE A 202 13.87 3.02 -3.51
C ILE A 202 14.49 1.65 -3.66
N SER A 203 13.95 0.71 -2.90
CA SER A 203 14.28 -0.70 -2.97
C SER A 203 13.14 -1.46 -3.64
N ASN A 204 12.80 -1.17 -4.91
CA ASN A 204 11.83 -1.96 -5.67
C ASN A 204 12.05 -1.71 -7.18
N PRO A 205 12.05 -2.76 -8.02
CA PRO A 205 12.37 -2.60 -9.44
C PRO A 205 11.21 -2.00 -10.24
N THR A 206 9.98 -2.13 -9.76
CA THR A 206 8.78 -1.52 -10.36
C THR A 206 8.74 -0.02 -10.14
N LEU A 207 9.37 0.50 -9.08
CA LEU A 207 9.40 1.94 -8.78
C LEU A 207 10.64 2.64 -9.35
N ASN A 208 11.33 2.05 -10.32
CA ASN A 208 12.51 2.69 -10.93
C ASN A 208 12.13 3.95 -11.73
N ARG A 209 13.14 4.76 -12.06
CA ARG A 209 12.96 6.05 -12.77
C ARG A 209 12.15 5.96 -14.08
N ARG A 210 12.10 4.81 -14.75
CA ARG A 210 11.37 4.63 -16.02
C ARG A 210 9.86 4.79 -15.88
N LEU A 211 9.29 4.59 -14.69
CA LEU A 211 7.85 4.79 -14.45
C LEU A 211 7.46 6.25 -14.20
N GLY A 212 8.43 7.17 -14.08
CA GLY A 212 8.15 8.60 -13.89
C GLY A 212 8.02 9.04 -12.43
N LEU A 213 7.98 8.13 -11.45
CA LEU A 213 7.93 8.48 -10.01
C LEU A 213 9.15 9.23 -9.47
N HIS A 214 10.23 9.33 -10.26
CA HIS A 214 11.39 10.17 -9.93
C HIS A 214 11.17 11.67 -10.14
N GLN A 215 10.05 12.04 -10.78
CA GLN A 215 9.64 13.44 -10.98
C GLN A 215 9.71 14.19 -9.64
N GLY A 216 10.27 15.40 -9.64
CA GLY A 216 10.39 16.22 -8.44
C GLY A 216 11.57 15.91 -7.52
N PHE A 217 12.15 14.71 -7.57
CA PHE A 217 13.28 14.35 -6.71
C PHE A 217 14.62 14.85 -7.25
N ALA A 218 15.34 15.65 -6.46
CA ALA A 218 16.70 16.06 -6.77
C ALA A 218 17.67 14.87 -6.70
N VAL A 219 17.45 13.97 -5.73
CA VAL A 219 18.18 12.70 -5.59
C VAL A 219 17.18 11.55 -5.55
N TYR A 220 17.36 10.54 -6.40
CA TYR A 220 16.48 9.36 -6.44
C TYR A 220 17.33 8.10 -6.61
N ARG A 221 17.50 7.34 -5.54
CA ARG A 221 18.36 6.15 -5.52
C ARG A 221 17.52 4.90 -5.71
N ASP A 222 17.38 4.45 -6.95
CA ASP A 222 16.73 3.18 -7.30
C ASP A 222 17.75 2.03 -7.32
N MET A 223 17.94 1.41 -6.15
CA MET A 223 19.12 0.58 -5.85
C MET A 223 19.01 -0.86 -6.34
N GLN A 224 17.83 -1.31 -6.77
CA GLN A 224 17.63 -2.72 -7.11
C GLN A 224 17.98 -3.13 -8.53
N PHE A 225 18.22 -2.18 -9.43
CA PHE A 225 18.63 -2.49 -10.79
C PHE A 225 19.98 -1.84 -11.07
N ASP A 226 21.03 -2.66 -11.13
CA ASP A 226 22.35 -2.19 -11.52
C ASP A 226 22.41 -2.00 -13.04
N ARG A 227 22.56 -0.75 -13.47
CA ARG A 227 22.61 -0.39 -14.89
C ARG A 227 23.93 -0.75 -15.57
N GLN A 228 25.01 -0.92 -14.81
CA GLN A 228 26.32 -1.28 -15.35
C GLN A 228 26.36 -2.77 -15.68
N THR A 229 25.84 -3.60 -14.77
CA THR A 229 25.83 -5.06 -14.94
C THR A 229 24.54 -5.57 -15.59
N GLY A 230 23.45 -4.80 -15.55
CA GLY A 230 22.11 -5.22 -15.96
C GLY A 230 21.45 -6.20 -14.97
N ALA A 231 22.03 -6.38 -13.78
CA ALA A 231 21.58 -7.34 -12.79
C ALA A 231 20.64 -6.71 -11.75
N TYR A 232 19.81 -7.55 -11.12
CA TYR A 232 19.02 -7.16 -9.96
C TYR A 232 19.83 -7.35 -8.69
N ASN A 233 19.90 -6.30 -7.86
CA ASN A 233 20.51 -6.40 -6.54
C ASN A 233 19.53 -7.08 -5.56
N PRO A 234 20.05 -7.78 -4.53
CA PRO A 234 19.20 -8.38 -3.50
C PRO A 234 18.35 -7.34 -2.76
N LYS A 235 17.11 -7.68 -2.42
CA LYS A 235 16.27 -6.90 -1.49
C LYS A 235 16.83 -7.07 -0.06
N ILE A 236 17.45 -6.03 0.49
CA ILE A 236 18.04 -6.06 1.82
C ILE A 236 17.78 -4.70 2.50
N ALA A 237 16.99 -4.71 3.57
CA ALA A 237 16.62 -3.52 4.34
C ALA A 237 17.83 -2.71 4.80
N ALA A 238 18.89 -3.37 5.30
CA ALA A 238 20.10 -2.69 5.76
C ALA A 238 20.70 -1.76 4.71
N THR A 239 20.74 -2.17 3.43
CA THR A 239 21.23 -1.32 2.33
C THR A 239 20.33 -0.09 2.13
N THR A 240 19.01 -0.28 2.19
CA THR A 240 18.04 0.83 2.08
C THR A 240 18.17 1.78 3.27
N THR A 241 18.32 1.25 4.48
CA THR A 241 18.51 2.04 5.70
C THR A 241 19.81 2.82 5.67
N ASP A 242 20.93 2.22 5.24
CA ASP A 242 22.22 2.90 5.13
C ASP A 242 22.15 4.10 4.17
N GLU A 243 21.57 3.92 2.98
CA GLU A 243 21.35 5.00 2.03
C GLU A 243 20.36 6.06 2.56
N ALA A 244 19.33 5.63 3.29
CA ALA A 244 18.36 6.56 3.90
C ALA A 244 19.01 7.42 4.99
N LEU A 245 19.90 6.84 5.82
CA LEU A 245 20.67 7.58 6.81
C LEU A 245 21.59 8.61 6.16
N ILE A 246 22.27 8.24 5.07
CA ILE A 246 23.12 9.16 4.29
C ILE A 246 22.27 10.32 3.73
N LEU A 247 21.14 10.03 3.09
CA LEU A 247 20.30 11.08 2.54
C LEU A 247 19.67 11.95 3.63
N LEU A 248 19.23 11.37 4.75
CA LEU A 248 18.71 12.12 5.88
C LEU A 248 19.76 13.11 6.41
N ASP A 249 21.00 12.67 6.62
CA ASP A 249 22.11 13.51 7.07
C ASP A 249 22.46 14.65 6.09
N ILE A 250 22.14 14.49 4.80
CA ILE A 250 22.33 15.53 3.78
C ILE A 250 21.17 16.54 3.80
N VAL A 251 19.92 16.07 3.94
CA VAL A 251 18.75 16.92 3.71
C VAL A 251 18.24 17.62 4.96
N HIS A 252 18.44 17.06 6.16
CA HIS A 252 17.71 17.44 7.38
C HIS A 252 17.96 18.87 7.91
N ASN A 253 18.99 19.58 7.45
CA ASN A 253 19.27 20.96 7.87
C ASN A 253 18.51 22.04 7.05
N ALA A 254 17.56 21.62 6.22
CA ALA A 254 16.60 22.49 5.54
C ALA A 254 15.26 21.75 5.36
N PRO A 255 14.14 22.43 5.05
CA PRO A 255 12.89 21.78 4.69
C PRO A 255 13.10 20.69 3.62
N PHE A 256 12.60 19.49 3.88
CA PHE A 256 12.81 18.34 3.01
C PHE A 256 11.57 17.47 2.81
N PHE A 257 11.54 16.79 1.67
CA PHE A 257 10.70 15.62 1.44
C PHE A 257 11.60 14.43 1.15
N LEU A 258 11.63 13.47 2.07
CA LEU A 258 12.42 12.24 1.95
C LEU A 258 11.46 11.05 1.87
N TRP A 259 11.57 10.28 0.79
CA TRP A 259 10.83 9.03 0.62
C TRP A 259 11.78 7.83 0.76
N VAL A 260 11.50 6.94 1.71
CA VAL A 260 12.26 5.71 1.95
C VAL A 260 11.34 4.53 1.71
N HIS A 261 11.65 3.71 0.71
CA HIS A 261 10.85 2.53 0.36
C HIS A 261 11.64 1.23 0.53
N TYR A 262 11.09 0.35 1.36
CA TYR A 262 11.60 -1.00 1.64
C TYR A 262 10.79 -2.06 0.89
N GLN A 263 11.42 -3.19 0.54
CA GLN A 263 10.75 -4.31 -0.15
C GLN A 263 10.82 -5.65 0.59
N ASP A 264 11.51 -5.74 1.73
CA ASP A 264 11.82 -7.01 2.39
C ASP A 264 10.64 -7.99 2.58
N PRO A 265 9.41 -7.59 2.94
CA PRO A 265 8.29 -8.53 3.06
C PRO A 265 7.75 -9.03 1.71
N HIS A 266 8.15 -8.46 0.57
CA HIS A 266 7.81 -8.95 -0.77
C HIS A 266 8.57 -10.25 -1.08
N GLY A 267 8.02 -11.05 -1.99
CA GLY A 267 8.65 -12.26 -2.51
C GLY A 267 9.99 -12.08 -3.23
N PRO A 268 10.86 -13.10 -3.25
CA PRO A 268 10.81 -14.33 -2.44
C PRO A 268 11.16 -14.06 -0.96
N TYR A 269 10.51 -14.76 -0.02
CA TYR A 269 10.75 -14.58 1.42
C TYR A 269 12.03 -15.29 1.86
N LEU A 270 13.11 -14.51 2.00
CA LEU A 270 14.46 -14.96 2.26
C LEU A 270 15.06 -14.10 3.39
N PRO A 271 14.50 -14.15 4.61
CA PRO A 271 15.02 -13.38 5.72
C PRO A 271 16.51 -13.69 5.92
N PRO A 272 17.37 -12.69 6.21
CA PRO A 272 18.81 -12.93 6.33
C PRO A 272 19.14 -13.99 7.38
N ALA A 273 19.93 -15.00 7.01
CA ALA A 273 20.26 -16.14 7.88
C ALA A 273 20.94 -15.77 9.21
N MET A 274 21.56 -14.58 9.28
CA MET A 274 22.19 -14.05 10.48
C MET A 274 21.20 -13.41 11.47
N TYR A 275 19.95 -13.18 11.07
CA TYR A 275 18.93 -12.59 11.92
C TYR A 275 18.19 -13.67 12.71
N PRO A 276 18.03 -13.53 14.04
CA PRO A 276 17.33 -14.53 14.85
C PRO A 276 15.89 -14.70 14.40
N GLU A 277 15.51 -15.92 14.04
CA GLU A 277 14.12 -16.25 13.72
C GLU A 277 13.23 -16.09 14.96
N LEU A 278 11.96 -15.74 14.74
CA LEU A 278 10.92 -15.80 15.76
C LEU A 278 10.80 -17.24 16.30
N ARG A 279 10.56 -17.41 17.61
CA ARG A 279 10.49 -18.74 18.22
C ARG A 279 9.25 -19.49 17.74
N GLU A 280 9.38 -20.81 17.58
CA GLU A 280 8.26 -21.69 17.17
C GLU A 280 7.08 -21.66 18.17
N THR A 281 7.33 -21.37 19.44
CA THR A 281 6.31 -21.31 20.50
C THR A 281 5.36 -20.11 20.42
N ASP A 282 5.59 -19.19 19.47
CA ASP A 282 4.88 -17.92 19.39
C ASP A 282 3.63 -17.99 18.45
N VAL A 283 3.15 -19.17 18.02
CA VAL A 283 2.17 -19.30 16.91
C VAL A 283 1.05 -20.34 17.14
N PRO A 284 -0.21 -20.08 16.71
CA PRO A 284 -1.19 -21.12 16.37
C PRO A 284 -0.69 -21.96 15.17
N PRO A 285 -1.11 -23.23 14.99
CA PRO A 285 -0.73 -23.98 13.79
C PRO A 285 -1.29 -23.27 12.55
N GLU A 286 -0.44 -22.65 11.75
CA GLU A 286 -0.80 -22.26 10.38
C GLU A 286 -1.23 -23.50 9.61
N ARG A 287 -1.98 -23.32 8.51
CA ARG A 287 -2.53 -24.45 7.75
C ARG A 287 -1.42 -25.43 7.37
N ASP A 288 -1.53 -26.66 7.86
CA ASP A 288 -0.77 -27.82 7.38
C ASP A 288 -1.25 -28.15 5.96
N LEU A 289 -0.78 -27.35 5.02
CA LEU A 289 -1.18 -27.34 3.62
C LEU A 289 0.07 -27.22 2.76
N GLU A 290 0.26 -28.19 1.88
CA GLU A 290 1.23 -28.11 0.80
C GLU A 290 0.56 -27.61 -0.49
N LEU A 291 1.30 -26.80 -1.25
CA LEU A 291 0.87 -26.31 -2.55
C LEU A 291 1.84 -26.73 -3.65
N PRO A 292 1.36 -26.98 -4.88
CA PRO A 292 2.24 -27.17 -6.03
C PRO A 292 2.99 -25.87 -6.35
N ILE A 293 4.13 -25.97 -7.07
CA ILE A 293 4.73 -24.79 -7.73
C ILE A 293 3.90 -24.45 -8.96
N GLY A 294 3.46 -23.21 -9.06
CA GLY A 294 2.78 -22.65 -10.22
C GLY A 294 3.76 -22.33 -11.34
N ALA A 295 3.30 -22.46 -12.58
CA ALA A 295 4.06 -22.05 -13.77
C ALA A 295 4.04 -20.52 -14.00
N ASP A 296 3.14 -19.80 -13.34
CA ASP A 296 2.94 -18.36 -13.46
C ASP A 296 3.19 -17.63 -12.14
N THR A 297 2.95 -16.32 -12.14
CA THR A 297 3.15 -15.43 -10.99
C THR A 297 1.86 -15.18 -10.21
N SER A 298 0.76 -15.87 -10.53
CA SER A 298 -0.57 -15.53 -10.02
C SER A 298 -0.78 -15.91 -8.56
N GLY A 299 -0.13 -16.99 -8.11
CA GLY A 299 -0.35 -17.56 -6.78
C GLY A 299 -1.68 -18.31 -6.63
N TYR A 300 -2.46 -18.50 -7.70
CA TYR A 300 -3.75 -19.18 -7.62
C TYR A 300 -3.56 -20.70 -7.41
N LYS A 301 -3.94 -21.20 -6.23
CA LYS A 301 -3.81 -22.60 -5.79
C LYS A 301 -2.39 -23.17 -5.89
N ALA A 302 -1.38 -22.31 -5.92
CA ALA A 302 0.00 -22.70 -6.16
C ALA A 302 0.97 -21.63 -5.62
N ILE A 303 2.20 -22.04 -5.33
CA ILE A 303 3.31 -21.11 -5.03
C ILE A 303 3.72 -20.43 -6.34
N PRO A 304 3.69 -19.09 -6.44
CA PRO A 304 4.04 -18.41 -7.67
C PRO A 304 5.53 -18.58 -8.00
N SER A 305 5.85 -18.59 -9.29
CA SER A 305 7.19 -18.94 -9.78
C SER A 305 8.32 -18.07 -9.23
N TYR A 306 8.06 -16.79 -8.93
CA TYR A 306 9.04 -15.87 -8.34
C TYR A 306 9.27 -16.09 -6.84
N GLN A 307 8.36 -16.81 -6.17
CA GLN A 307 8.38 -17.01 -4.72
C GLN A 307 9.12 -18.30 -4.32
N VAL A 308 9.38 -19.19 -5.28
CA VAL A 308 9.92 -20.53 -5.02
C VAL A 308 11.22 -20.49 -4.20
N VAL A 309 11.19 -21.11 -3.01
CA VAL A 309 12.37 -21.31 -2.17
C VAL A 309 12.76 -22.78 -2.14
N GLY A 310 13.73 -23.18 -2.97
CA GLY A 310 14.21 -24.56 -3.04
C GLY A 310 13.07 -25.57 -3.28
N SER A 311 13.01 -26.60 -2.43
CA SER A 311 11.96 -27.63 -2.47
C SER A 311 10.78 -27.36 -1.54
N GLU A 312 10.69 -26.19 -0.91
CA GLU A 312 9.64 -25.88 0.06
C GLU A 312 8.26 -25.75 -0.60
N ARG A 313 7.24 -26.36 0.03
CA ARG A 313 5.84 -26.42 -0.43
C ARG A 313 4.82 -26.06 0.64
N HIS A 314 5.21 -26.02 1.91
CA HIS A 314 4.32 -25.82 3.04
C HIS A 314 3.97 -24.35 3.21
N VAL A 315 2.68 -24.06 3.27
CA VAL A 315 2.16 -22.69 3.44
C VAL A 315 2.66 -22.06 4.74
N GLY A 316 2.73 -22.84 5.82
CA GLY A 316 3.24 -22.37 7.11
C GLY A 316 4.70 -21.91 7.06
N GLU A 317 5.55 -22.56 6.26
CA GLU A 317 6.96 -22.14 6.15
C GLU A 317 7.09 -20.80 5.41
N TYR A 318 6.32 -20.58 4.35
CA TYR A 318 6.29 -19.27 3.67
C TYR A 318 5.78 -18.17 4.59
N SER A 319 4.72 -18.43 5.36
CA SER A 319 4.16 -17.47 6.31
C SER A 319 5.15 -17.16 7.45
N ARG A 320 5.85 -18.17 7.97
CA ARG A 320 6.95 -17.98 8.93
C ARG A 320 8.07 -17.11 8.37
N ARG A 321 8.45 -17.31 7.11
CA ARG A 321 9.48 -16.51 6.44
C ARG A 321 9.06 -15.06 6.25
N TYR A 322 7.82 -14.81 5.84
CA TYR A 322 7.27 -13.47 5.72
C TYR A 322 7.31 -12.72 7.07
N ASP A 323 6.88 -13.36 8.15
CA ASP A 323 6.94 -12.75 9.50
C ASP A 323 8.38 -12.46 9.95
N ASN A 324 9.34 -13.32 9.58
CA ASN A 324 10.76 -13.09 9.86
C ASN A 324 11.35 -11.95 9.01
N GLU A 325 10.90 -11.75 7.77
CA GLU A 325 11.26 -10.59 6.94
C GLU A 325 10.76 -9.29 7.59
N ILE A 326 9.51 -9.27 8.09
CA ILE A 326 8.98 -8.11 8.84
C ILE A 326 9.83 -7.85 10.08
N ARG A 327 10.18 -8.90 10.83
CA ARG A 327 10.96 -8.76 12.06
C ARG A 327 12.36 -8.21 11.82
N TYR A 328 13.02 -8.68 10.76
CA TYR A 328 14.31 -8.15 10.33
C TYR A 328 14.17 -6.69 9.90
N LEU A 329 13.22 -6.39 9.00
CA LEU A 329 12.94 -5.04 8.54
C LEU A 329 12.68 -4.06 9.70
N ASP A 330 11.89 -4.47 10.68
CA ASP A 330 11.57 -3.68 11.88
C ASP A 330 12.84 -3.24 12.63
N SER A 331 13.88 -4.08 12.67
CA SER A 331 15.17 -3.72 13.28
C SER A 331 15.99 -2.74 12.46
N GLU A 332 15.91 -2.79 11.13
CA GLU A 332 16.59 -1.85 10.25
C GLU A 332 15.86 -0.49 10.24
N ILE A 333 14.53 -0.48 10.25
CA ILE A 333 13.75 0.74 10.40
C ILE A 333 14.03 1.42 11.75
N GLN A 334 14.21 0.66 12.84
CA GLN A 334 14.59 1.23 14.14
C GLN A 334 15.86 2.09 14.04
N ARG A 335 16.87 1.70 13.23
CA ARG A 335 18.09 2.50 13.05
C ARG A 335 17.78 3.86 12.41
N LEU A 336 16.89 3.91 11.42
CA LEU A 336 16.45 5.16 10.79
C LEU A 336 15.66 6.02 11.78
N LEU A 337 14.73 5.42 12.52
CA LEU A 337 13.90 6.13 13.50
C LEU A 337 14.73 6.64 14.69
N ASP A 338 15.72 5.89 15.14
CA ASP A 338 16.70 6.34 16.15
C ASP A 338 17.44 7.58 15.67
N ARG A 339 17.83 7.63 14.38
CA ARG A 339 18.48 8.81 13.82
C ARG A 339 17.54 10.01 13.78
N VAL A 340 16.27 9.81 13.41
CA VAL A 340 15.23 10.84 13.46
C VAL A 340 15.07 11.41 14.88
N ASP A 341 15.09 10.55 15.90
CA ASP A 341 15.01 10.94 17.31
C ASP A 341 16.27 11.66 17.81
N GLN A 342 17.46 11.15 17.47
CA GLN A 342 18.74 11.77 17.82
C GLN A 342 18.86 13.20 17.27
N LEU A 343 18.35 13.43 16.05
CA LEU A 343 18.31 14.73 15.41
C LEU A 343 17.14 15.61 15.92
N GLY A 344 16.18 15.03 16.66
CA GLY A 344 15.01 15.74 17.18
C GLY A 344 14.05 16.25 16.10
N LEU A 345 13.98 15.55 14.97
CA LEU A 345 13.27 16.00 13.76
C LEU A 345 11.76 16.03 13.91
N LEU A 346 11.19 15.19 14.80
CA LEU A 346 9.74 15.10 14.99
C LEU A 346 9.08 16.41 15.44
N ARG A 347 9.85 17.39 15.92
CA ARG A 347 9.33 18.72 16.28
C ARG A 347 8.82 19.52 15.07
N HIS A 348 9.37 19.27 13.89
CA HIS A 348 9.09 20.02 12.65
C HIS A 348 8.90 19.10 11.43
N THR A 349 9.04 17.79 11.58
CA THR A 349 8.84 16.80 10.52
C THR A 349 7.57 16.00 10.80
N LEU A 350 6.74 15.84 9.78
CA LEU A 350 5.66 14.86 9.76
C LEU A 350 6.21 13.56 9.16
N VAL A 351 6.30 12.51 9.98
CA VAL A 351 6.70 11.17 9.56
C VAL A 351 5.44 10.37 9.25
N ILE A 352 5.40 9.74 8.08
CA ILE A 352 4.29 8.94 7.60
C ILE A 352 4.82 7.52 7.38
N VAL A 353 4.20 6.53 8.02
CA VAL A 353 4.55 5.11 7.88
C VAL A 353 3.35 4.38 7.30
N THR A 354 3.55 3.68 6.18
CA THR A 354 2.48 2.90 5.54
C THR A 354 3.03 1.71 4.77
N SER A 355 2.14 0.82 4.36
CA SER A 355 2.37 -0.08 3.23
C SER A 355 1.75 0.47 1.96
N ASP A 356 2.23 0.02 0.81
CA ASP A 356 1.60 0.28 -0.47
C ASP A 356 0.44 -0.68 -0.75
N HIS A 357 0.56 -1.95 -0.38
CA HIS A 357 -0.50 -2.96 -0.37
C HIS A 357 -0.13 -4.13 0.55
N GLY A 358 -0.97 -5.16 0.61
CA GLY A 358 -0.73 -6.39 1.35
C GLY A 358 -0.33 -7.56 0.44
N GLU A 359 -0.60 -8.78 0.90
CA GLU A 359 -0.18 -10.03 0.25
C GLU A 359 -1.19 -11.14 0.55
N ALA A 360 -1.42 -12.06 -0.38
CA ALA A 360 -2.31 -13.21 -0.15
C ALA A 360 -1.65 -14.32 0.67
N PHE A 361 -2.39 -14.89 1.62
CA PHE A 361 -1.99 -16.06 2.43
C PHE A 361 -3.03 -17.18 2.39
N GLY A 362 -3.82 -17.23 1.32
CA GLY A 362 -4.84 -18.25 1.04
C GLY A 362 -6.25 -17.71 0.89
N GLU A 363 -6.44 -16.40 1.05
CA GLU A 363 -7.70 -15.73 0.72
C GLU A 363 -7.99 -15.88 -0.78
N ASP A 364 -9.25 -16.22 -1.12
CA ASP A 364 -9.70 -16.50 -2.49
C ASP A 364 -8.88 -17.56 -3.24
N ASP A 365 -8.27 -18.51 -2.52
CA ASP A 365 -7.34 -19.51 -3.06
C ASP A 365 -6.05 -18.92 -3.68
N TYR A 366 -5.70 -17.66 -3.39
CA TYR A 366 -4.42 -17.05 -3.78
C TYR A 366 -3.40 -17.11 -2.65
N TYR A 367 -2.15 -17.43 -3.00
CA TYR A 367 -1.06 -17.62 -2.04
C TYR A 367 0.20 -16.87 -2.50
N PHE A 368 0.80 -16.13 -1.57
CA PHE A 368 2.08 -15.43 -1.70
C PHE A 368 2.17 -14.57 -2.97
N ALA A 369 1.06 -13.91 -3.27
CA ALA A 369 0.89 -13.08 -4.44
C ALA A 369 -0.08 -11.93 -4.17
N HIS A 370 -0.03 -10.95 -5.08
CA HIS A 370 -0.88 -9.77 -5.09
C HIS A 370 -1.32 -9.47 -6.53
N SER A 371 -1.86 -8.27 -6.81
CA SER A 371 -2.29 -7.78 -8.14
C SER A 371 -3.61 -8.32 -8.70
N HIS A 372 -4.06 -9.49 -8.24
CA HIS A 372 -5.19 -10.21 -8.83
C HIS A 372 -6.49 -10.04 -8.05
N SER A 373 -6.38 -9.86 -6.73
CA SER A 373 -7.52 -9.69 -5.83
C SER A 373 -7.51 -8.29 -5.21
N VAL A 374 -8.67 -7.83 -4.75
CA VAL A 374 -8.79 -6.69 -3.85
C VAL A 374 -9.17 -7.13 -2.43
N ASP A 375 -8.99 -8.41 -2.09
CA ASP A 375 -9.25 -8.93 -0.75
C ASP A 375 -8.58 -8.09 0.34
N VAL A 376 -9.20 -8.03 1.53
CA VAL A 376 -8.72 -7.27 2.68
C VAL A 376 -7.26 -7.59 3.01
N GLY A 377 -6.82 -8.85 2.87
CA GLY A 377 -5.42 -9.24 3.09
C GLY A 377 -4.43 -8.59 2.09
N GLN A 378 -4.88 -8.20 0.90
CA GLN A 378 -4.06 -7.51 -0.10
C GLN A 378 -4.20 -5.99 -0.08
N VAL A 379 -5.21 -5.43 0.59
CA VAL A 379 -5.49 -3.98 0.48
C VAL A 379 -5.54 -3.25 1.82
N ARG A 380 -5.70 -3.96 2.94
CA ARG A 380 -5.61 -3.35 4.28
C ARG A 380 -4.15 -3.22 4.70
N VAL A 381 -3.73 -1.98 4.88
CA VAL A 381 -2.34 -1.60 5.14
C VAL A 381 -2.21 -0.89 6.49
N PRO A 382 -1.05 -0.96 7.17
CA PRO A 382 -0.77 -0.08 8.28
C PRO A 382 -0.71 1.36 7.77
N LEU A 383 -1.17 2.32 8.57
CA LEU A 383 -1.04 3.75 8.29
C LEU A 383 -0.94 4.54 9.59
N ALA A 384 0.16 5.24 9.77
CA ALA A 384 0.39 6.10 10.92
C ALA A 384 1.10 7.40 10.55
N PHE A 385 0.76 8.44 11.29
CA PHE A 385 1.34 9.77 11.21
C PHE A 385 1.96 10.11 12.56
N VAL A 386 3.21 10.56 12.58
CA VAL A 386 3.96 10.83 13.81
C VAL A 386 4.74 12.14 13.66
N GLY A 387 4.73 12.98 14.70
CA GLY A 387 5.53 14.22 14.75
C GLY A 387 4.70 15.49 14.59
N ALA A 388 5.20 16.44 13.80
CA ALA A 388 4.69 17.80 13.76
C ALA A 388 3.21 17.86 13.36
N GLY A 389 2.38 18.47 14.21
CA GLY A 389 0.96 18.66 13.93
C GLY A 389 0.08 17.43 14.13
N VAL A 390 0.55 16.39 14.82
CA VAL A 390 -0.21 15.14 15.05
C VAL A 390 -0.41 14.89 16.54
N ALA A 391 -1.62 14.50 16.93
CA ALA A 391 -1.92 14.01 18.28
C ALA A 391 -1.17 12.70 18.56
N ALA A 392 -0.75 12.49 19.81
CA ALA A 392 0.00 11.30 20.20
C ALA A 392 -0.91 10.26 20.88
N GLY A 393 -0.66 8.98 20.63
CA GLY A 393 -1.35 7.87 21.29
C GLY A 393 -2.79 7.69 20.84
N VAL A 394 -3.14 8.11 19.62
CA VAL A 394 -4.50 8.03 19.08
C VAL A 394 -4.60 6.88 18.08
N ALA A 395 -5.66 6.09 18.19
CA ALA A 395 -6.03 5.05 17.23
C ALA A 395 -7.42 5.35 16.67
N LEU A 396 -7.50 5.75 15.41
CA LEU A 396 -8.73 6.11 14.72
C LEU A 396 -9.35 4.87 14.06
N GLN A 397 -10.67 4.76 14.15
CA GLN A 397 -11.43 3.60 13.66
C GLN A 397 -12.01 3.82 12.27
N THR A 398 -12.27 5.08 11.92
CA THR A 398 -12.84 5.42 10.61
C THR A 398 -11.86 5.01 9.51
N PRO A 399 -12.30 4.23 8.51
CA PRO A 399 -11.47 3.85 7.39
C PRO A 399 -10.79 5.05 6.72
N ALA A 400 -9.48 4.94 6.52
CA ALA A 400 -8.67 5.88 5.76
C ALA A 400 -8.08 5.21 4.51
N THR A 401 -7.53 5.99 3.60
CA THR A 401 -6.83 5.47 2.42
C THR A 401 -5.47 6.13 2.24
N VAL A 402 -4.51 5.38 1.70
CA VAL A 402 -3.17 5.90 1.38
C VAL A 402 -3.21 7.05 0.36
N LEU A 403 -4.27 7.16 -0.44
CA LEU A 403 -4.54 8.29 -1.33
C LEU A 403 -4.47 9.63 -0.58
N ASP A 404 -4.96 9.65 0.65
CA ASP A 404 -5.10 10.85 1.49
C ASP A 404 -3.78 11.38 2.03
N ILE A 405 -2.69 10.62 1.88
CA ILE A 405 -1.33 11.08 2.19
C ILE A 405 -1.00 12.35 1.40
N TYR A 406 -1.42 12.42 0.14
CA TYR A 406 -1.13 13.55 -0.75
C TYR A 406 -1.70 14.88 -0.20
N ALA A 407 -3.03 15.00 -0.06
CA ALA A 407 -3.66 16.19 0.48
C ALA A 407 -3.23 16.49 1.93
N THR A 408 -3.01 15.45 2.74
CA THR A 408 -2.52 15.62 4.13
C THR A 408 -1.14 16.27 4.15
N ALA A 409 -0.22 15.83 3.29
CA ALA A 409 1.13 16.39 3.19
C ALA A 409 1.09 17.84 2.68
N LEU A 410 0.28 18.14 1.66
CA LEU A 410 0.09 19.51 1.16
C LEU A 410 -0.41 20.45 2.27
N GLU A 411 -1.46 20.05 3.01
CA GLU A 411 -2.00 20.87 4.10
C GLU A 411 -0.98 21.02 5.25
N ALA A 412 -0.26 19.94 5.60
CA ALA A 412 0.72 19.95 6.69
C ALA A 412 1.87 20.93 6.40
N LEU A 413 2.32 20.96 5.14
CA LEU A 413 3.36 21.85 4.64
C LEU A 413 2.83 23.24 4.25
N ARG A 414 1.50 23.45 4.27
CA ARG A 414 0.81 24.65 3.77
C ARG A 414 1.19 24.99 2.32
N LEU A 415 1.25 23.98 1.48
CA LEU A 415 1.50 24.12 0.05
C LEU A 415 0.17 24.18 -0.70
N ALA A 416 0.10 25.04 -1.70
CA ALA A 416 -1.02 25.05 -2.65
C ALA A 416 -0.85 23.88 -3.63
N GLY A 417 -1.95 23.21 -3.95
CA GLY A 417 -1.99 22.14 -4.92
C GLY A 417 -3.41 21.66 -5.12
N ASN A 418 -3.69 21.02 -6.26
CA ASN A 418 -4.96 20.35 -6.47
C ASN A 418 -4.94 19.04 -5.68
N ALA A 419 -5.84 18.90 -4.71
CA ALA A 419 -5.97 17.68 -3.91
C ALA A 419 -6.52 16.48 -4.71
N HIS A 420 -7.05 16.72 -5.92
CA HIS A 420 -7.62 15.70 -6.78
C HIS A 420 -8.68 14.87 -6.04
N ASP A 421 -8.49 13.57 -5.91
CA ASP A 421 -9.41 12.64 -5.24
C ASP A 421 -9.07 12.43 -3.75
N SER A 422 -7.92 12.98 -3.33
CA SER A 422 -7.43 12.89 -1.95
C SER A 422 -8.07 13.94 -1.04
N ARG A 423 -8.22 13.60 0.23
CA ARG A 423 -8.75 14.48 1.29
C ARG A 423 -7.75 14.52 2.43
N SER A 424 -7.53 15.71 2.97
CA SER A 424 -6.59 15.85 4.08
C SER A 424 -7.16 15.23 5.36
N LEU A 425 -6.34 14.39 5.99
CA LEU A 425 -6.58 13.82 7.32
C LEU A 425 -6.05 14.76 8.42
N LEU A 426 -5.35 15.84 8.08
CA LEU A 426 -4.67 16.69 9.05
C LEU A 426 -5.58 17.27 10.15
N PRO A 427 -6.83 17.68 9.89
CA PRO A 427 -7.74 18.12 10.95
C PRO A 427 -8.01 17.01 11.98
N ALA A 428 -8.27 15.78 11.52
CA ALA A 428 -8.47 14.60 12.37
C ALA A 428 -7.18 14.25 13.14
N LEU A 429 -6.03 14.31 12.46
CA LEU A 429 -4.72 14.04 13.04
C LEU A 429 -4.35 15.03 14.15
N ARG A 430 -4.64 16.32 13.96
CA ARG A 430 -4.36 17.38 14.96
C ARG A 430 -5.23 17.26 16.20
N GLU A 431 -6.51 16.98 15.98
CA GLU A 431 -7.52 16.97 17.05
C GLU A 431 -7.63 15.59 17.72
N GLY A 432 -7.04 14.56 17.14
CA GLY A 432 -7.17 13.18 17.63
C GLY A 432 -8.62 12.67 17.54
N ARG A 433 -9.37 13.14 16.54
CA ARG A 433 -10.79 12.80 16.34
C ARG A 433 -10.99 12.07 15.03
N GLU A 434 -12.07 11.31 14.95
CA GLU A 434 -12.46 10.60 13.74
C GLU A 434 -12.67 11.58 12.56
N PRO A 435 -12.08 11.30 11.37
CA PRO A 435 -12.42 12.04 10.17
C PRO A 435 -13.85 11.70 9.73
N PRO A 436 -14.47 12.51 8.85
CA PRO A 436 -15.72 12.14 8.21
C PRO A 436 -15.56 10.82 7.44
N ALA A 437 -16.48 9.87 7.66
CA ALA A 437 -16.50 8.64 6.89
C ALA A 437 -16.80 8.92 5.42
N ARG A 438 -16.14 8.17 4.53
CA ARG A 438 -16.37 8.22 3.09
C ARG A 438 -16.22 6.84 2.45
N PRO A 439 -16.81 6.62 1.27
CA PRO A 439 -16.45 5.50 0.42
C PRO A 439 -14.96 5.55 0.03
N ILE A 440 -14.28 4.41 0.11
CA ILE A 440 -12.89 4.24 -0.34
C ILE A 440 -12.87 3.20 -1.45
N PHE A 441 -12.28 3.55 -2.59
CA PHE A 441 -12.21 2.68 -3.74
C PHE A 441 -10.86 1.97 -3.82
N VAL A 442 -10.87 0.75 -4.35
CA VAL A 442 -9.66 -0.05 -4.52
C VAL A 442 -9.70 -0.77 -5.87
N GLU A 443 -8.56 -0.82 -6.55
CA GLU A 443 -8.45 -1.38 -7.90
C GLU A 443 -7.38 -2.48 -7.99
N SER A 444 -7.61 -3.51 -8.80
CA SER A 444 -6.59 -4.46 -9.23
C SER A 444 -6.62 -4.63 -10.74
N PHE A 445 -5.87 -5.58 -11.33
CA PHE A 445 -6.01 -5.83 -12.77
C PHE A 445 -7.37 -6.44 -13.15
N SER A 446 -8.00 -7.15 -12.21
CA SER A 446 -9.20 -7.95 -12.49
C SER A 446 -10.38 -7.67 -11.58
N GLN A 447 -10.18 -6.90 -10.51
CA GLN A 447 -11.19 -6.62 -9.50
C GLN A 447 -11.20 -5.14 -9.11
N ARG A 448 -12.29 -4.76 -8.46
CA ARG A 448 -12.64 -3.45 -7.93
C ARG A 448 -13.35 -3.66 -6.61
N GLY A 449 -13.05 -2.82 -5.64
CA GLY A 449 -13.69 -2.83 -4.34
C GLY A 449 -14.11 -1.44 -3.90
N VAL A 450 -15.12 -1.37 -3.03
CA VAL A 450 -15.40 -0.20 -2.22
C VAL A 450 -15.53 -0.59 -0.75
N ILE A 451 -14.88 0.17 0.12
CA ILE A 451 -15.10 0.14 1.56
C ILE A 451 -16.03 1.28 1.88
N ALA A 452 -17.17 0.99 2.49
CA ALA A 452 -18.08 2.04 2.95
C ALA A 452 -18.92 1.56 4.13
N GLN A 453 -19.13 2.45 5.11
CA GLN A 453 -19.89 2.14 6.33
C GLN A 453 -19.38 0.87 7.04
N GLY A 454 -18.06 0.67 7.06
CA GLY A 454 -17.42 -0.51 7.66
C GLY A 454 -17.65 -1.83 6.92
N THR A 455 -18.28 -1.80 5.75
CA THR A 455 -18.51 -2.99 4.91
C THR A 455 -17.61 -2.93 3.69
N PHE A 456 -16.96 -4.04 3.39
CA PHE A 456 -16.19 -4.20 2.16
C PHE A 456 -17.02 -4.92 1.10
N TYR A 457 -17.10 -4.31 -0.05
CA TYR A 457 -17.80 -4.84 -1.20
C TYR A 457 -16.85 -4.89 -2.40
N ARG A 458 -16.97 -5.91 -3.23
CA ARG A 458 -16.09 -6.12 -4.39
C ARG A 458 -16.84 -6.76 -5.54
N ASN A 459 -16.40 -6.49 -6.77
CA ASN A 459 -16.85 -7.28 -7.91
C ASN A 459 -16.13 -8.63 -7.85
N ASP A 460 -16.89 -9.70 -7.90
CA ASP A 460 -16.29 -11.03 -7.96
C ASP A 460 -16.42 -11.62 -9.36
N ARG A 461 -15.40 -12.39 -9.74
CA ARG A 461 -15.49 -13.31 -10.86
C ARG A 461 -16.00 -14.69 -10.39
N ARG A 462 -16.07 -15.03 -9.08
CA ARG A 462 -16.60 -16.31 -8.49
C ARG A 462 -17.08 -16.17 -7.01
N PRO A 463 -17.99 -16.98 -6.43
CA PRO A 463 -18.51 -16.77 -5.04
C PRO A 463 -17.88 -17.70 -3.94
N PRO A 464 -18.14 -17.55 -2.60
CA PRO A 464 -18.49 -16.36 -1.79
C PRO A 464 -17.81 -16.22 -0.39
N GLU A 465 -17.73 -14.99 0.18
CA GLU A 465 -17.75 -14.69 1.64
C GLU A 465 -17.84 -13.17 1.99
N SER A 466 -17.64 -12.24 1.04
CA SER A 466 -18.01 -10.81 1.17
C SER A 466 -19.40 -10.51 0.58
N ARG A 467 -19.97 -9.31 0.80
CA ARG A 467 -21.15 -8.87 0.01
C ARG A 467 -20.72 -8.62 -1.43
N ILE A 468 -20.99 -9.59 -2.29
CA ILE A 468 -20.64 -9.57 -3.72
C ILE A 468 -21.64 -8.69 -4.45
N TRP A 469 -21.15 -7.78 -5.28
CA TRP A 469 -21.93 -7.23 -6.39
C TRP A 469 -21.42 -7.85 -7.69
N THR A 470 -22.32 -8.08 -8.64
CA THR A 470 -21.96 -8.68 -9.92
C THR A 470 -22.07 -7.60 -10.99
N VAL A 471 -20.94 -7.19 -11.54
CA VAL A 471 -20.90 -6.32 -12.73
C VAL A 471 -20.77 -7.21 -13.96
N SER A 472 -21.63 -7.00 -14.97
CA SER A 472 -21.56 -7.74 -16.23
C SER A 472 -20.21 -7.44 -16.92
N PRO A 473 -19.43 -8.45 -17.33
CA PRO A 473 -18.14 -8.24 -17.98
C PRO A 473 -18.38 -7.78 -19.43
N THR A 474 -18.75 -6.52 -19.64
CA THR A 474 -18.84 -5.95 -20.97
C THR A 474 -17.46 -5.53 -21.46
N THR A 475 -16.88 -6.45 -22.25
CA THR A 475 -16.08 -6.26 -23.46
C THR A 475 -14.71 -5.56 -23.40
N ASN A 476 -13.70 -6.34 -23.80
CA ASN A 476 -12.44 -5.94 -24.45
C ASN A 476 -11.33 -5.33 -23.59
N GLY A 477 -10.89 -6.00 -22.52
CA GLY A 477 -9.48 -5.93 -22.04
C GLY A 477 -8.90 -4.54 -21.72
N HIS A 478 -9.70 -3.48 -21.73
CA HIS A 478 -9.34 -2.11 -21.43
C HIS A 478 -9.88 -1.80 -20.04
N HIS A 479 -9.04 -1.19 -19.21
CA HIS A 479 -9.44 -0.69 -17.89
C HIS A 479 -10.62 0.27 -18.06
N GLN A 480 -11.79 -0.11 -17.58
CA GLN A 480 -12.92 0.80 -17.45
C GLN A 480 -12.60 1.77 -16.30
N PRO A 481 -12.84 3.06 -16.47
CA PRO A 481 -12.76 4.06 -15.40
C PRO A 481 -13.60 3.68 -14.21
N LEU A 482 -13.04 3.95 -13.03
CA LEU A 482 -13.71 3.80 -11.75
C LEU A 482 -15.12 4.38 -11.73
N GLY A 483 -15.34 5.54 -12.38
CA GLY A 483 -16.67 6.17 -12.47
C GLY A 483 -17.75 5.33 -13.18
N ILE A 484 -17.41 4.58 -14.24
CA ILE A 484 -18.37 3.75 -14.98
C ILE A 484 -18.70 2.49 -14.19
N GLU A 485 -17.69 1.81 -13.65
CA GLU A 485 -17.89 0.59 -12.85
C GLU A 485 -18.62 0.88 -11.54
N CYS A 486 -18.41 2.04 -10.94
CA CYS A 486 -19.15 2.48 -9.76
C CYS A 486 -20.60 2.88 -10.08
N ARG A 487 -20.90 3.36 -11.30
CA ARG A 487 -22.30 3.51 -11.76
C ARG A 487 -22.99 2.15 -11.94
N GLN A 488 -22.27 1.16 -12.47
CA GLN A 488 -22.78 -0.22 -12.55
C GLN A 488 -23.00 -0.83 -11.16
N LEU A 489 -22.12 -0.53 -10.20
CA LEU A 489 -22.31 -0.85 -8.80
C LEU A 489 -23.61 -0.25 -8.23
N LEU A 490 -23.88 1.04 -8.46
CA LEU A 490 -25.12 1.68 -8.00
C LEU A 490 -26.39 0.96 -8.50
N SER A 491 -26.29 0.30 -9.65
CA SER A 491 -27.37 -0.47 -10.27
C SER A 491 -27.44 -1.94 -9.83
N ALA A 492 -26.43 -2.44 -9.12
CA ALA A 492 -26.35 -3.83 -8.67
C ALA A 492 -27.07 -4.04 -7.32
N GLU A 493 -27.84 -5.12 -7.22
CA GLU A 493 -28.41 -5.61 -5.96
C GLU A 493 -27.48 -6.71 -5.39
N PRO A 494 -27.23 -6.78 -4.07
CA PRO A 494 -27.85 -6.04 -2.97
C PRO A 494 -26.93 -4.93 -2.39
N VAL A 495 -27.02 -3.70 -2.90
CA VAL A 495 -26.31 -2.54 -2.34
C VAL A 495 -27.30 -1.70 -1.50
N PRO A 496 -27.06 -1.45 -0.19
CA PRO A 496 -27.97 -0.66 0.65
C PRO A 496 -28.18 0.76 0.14
N ASP A 497 -29.38 1.33 0.29
CA ASP A 497 -29.72 2.66 -0.24
C ASP A 497 -28.85 3.79 0.35
N GLY A 498 -28.52 3.72 1.64
CA GLY A 498 -27.59 4.70 2.26
C GLY A 498 -26.17 4.66 1.70
N LEU A 499 -25.76 3.50 1.16
CA LEU A 499 -24.52 3.39 0.40
C LEU A 499 -24.67 3.96 -1.01
N LYS A 500 -25.82 3.73 -1.67
CA LYS A 500 -26.10 4.31 -3.00
C LYS A 500 -26.04 5.85 -2.97
N GLU A 501 -26.59 6.48 -1.93
CA GLU A 501 -26.52 7.95 -1.76
C GLU A 501 -25.10 8.46 -1.57
N SER A 502 -24.32 7.83 -0.67
CA SER A 502 -22.94 8.22 -0.41
C SER A 502 -22.04 8.02 -1.64
N LEU A 503 -22.25 6.94 -2.40
CA LEU A 503 -21.53 6.65 -3.64
C LEU A 503 -21.86 7.66 -4.75
N ARG A 504 -23.12 8.06 -4.91
CA ARG A 504 -23.51 9.07 -5.92
C ARG A 504 -22.80 10.41 -5.69
N ALA A 505 -22.76 10.89 -4.45
CA ALA A 505 -22.08 12.13 -4.10
C ALA A 505 -20.57 12.09 -4.42
N GLU A 506 -19.91 10.95 -4.22
CA GLU A 506 -18.50 10.76 -4.61
C GLU A 506 -18.34 10.67 -6.14
N LEU A 507 -19.27 10.02 -6.85
CA LEU A 507 -19.20 9.82 -8.31
C LEU A 507 -19.42 11.10 -9.13
N ASP A 508 -20.25 12.00 -8.65
CA ASP A 508 -20.44 13.30 -9.29
C ASP A 508 -19.14 14.12 -9.24
N ALA A 509 -18.34 13.96 -8.17
CA ALA A 509 -17.03 14.58 -8.06
C ALA A 509 -15.97 13.93 -8.98
N PHE A 510 -16.01 12.60 -9.16
CA PHE A 510 -15.09 11.89 -10.06
C PHE A 510 -15.29 12.23 -11.54
N SER A 511 -16.53 12.45 -11.97
CA SER A 511 -16.85 12.64 -13.40
C SER A 511 -16.15 13.88 -13.99
N ILE A 512 -16.01 14.95 -13.21
CA ILE A 512 -15.30 16.17 -13.62
C ILE A 512 -13.79 15.91 -13.83
N GLN A 513 -13.17 15.11 -12.96
CA GLN A 513 -11.73 14.82 -13.03
C GLN A 513 -11.42 13.79 -14.12
N ALA A 514 -12.32 12.83 -14.33
CA ALA A 514 -12.24 11.85 -15.40
C ALA A 514 -12.17 12.52 -16.78
N GLU A 515 -13.06 13.49 -17.04
CA GLU A 515 -13.09 14.23 -18.31
C GLU A 515 -11.77 14.97 -18.59
N GLU A 516 -11.19 15.60 -17.57
CA GLU A 516 -9.91 16.31 -17.70
C GLU A 516 -8.72 15.36 -17.93
N ALA A 517 -8.69 14.22 -17.23
CA ALA A 517 -7.66 13.19 -17.40
C ALA A 517 -7.73 12.51 -18.77
N ILE A 518 -8.94 12.22 -19.25
CA ILE A 518 -9.19 11.66 -20.59
C ILE A 518 -8.76 12.65 -21.66
N ARG A 519 -9.16 13.93 -21.55
CA ARG A 519 -8.75 15.00 -22.48
C ARG A 519 -7.24 15.07 -22.58
N THR A 520 -6.55 15.07 -21.45
CA THR A 520 -5.08 15.12 -21.41
C THR A 520 -4.43 13.89 -22.04
N THR A 521 -4.92 12.69 -21.72
CA THR A 521 -4.40 11.43 -22.28
C THR A 521 -4.66 11.36 -23.79
N PHE A 522 -5.81 11.83 -24.25
CA PHE A 522 -6.16 11.91 -25.65
C PHE A 522 -5.27 12.90 -26.40
N GLU A 523 -5.04 14.10 -25.87
CA GLU A 523 -4.08 15.07 -26.41
C GLU A 523 -2.68 14.46 -26.57
N GLU A 524 -2.21 13.70 -25.58
CA GLU A 524 -0.92 13.01 -25.65
C GLU A 524 -0.89 11.90 -26.70
N LEU A 525 -1.95 11.10 -26.80
CA LEU A 525 -2.07 10.06 -27.81
C LEU A 525 -2.11 10.70 -29.21
N LEU A 526 -2.86 11.79 -29.37
CA LEU A 526 -2.94 12.57 -30.60
C LEU A 526 -1.58 13.15 -30.98
N ALA A 527 -0.84 13.70 -30.02
CA ALA A 527 0.52 14.20 -30.22
C ALA A 527 1.49 13.09 -30.63
N LYS A 528 1.43 11.91 -29.99
CA LYS A 528 2.24 10.73 -30.36
C LYS A 528 1.88 10.18 -31.74
N LEU A 529 0.60 10.18 -32.09
CA LEU A 529 0.13 9.77 -33.42
C LEU A 529 0.58 10.77 -34.50
N LYS A 530 0.55 12.07 -34.20
CA LYS A 530 1.11 13.13 -35.06
C LYS A 530 2.62 12.93 -35.25
N ASP A 531 3.40 12.75 -34.18
CA ASP A 531 4.85 12.48 -34.27
C ASP A 531 5.17 11.19 -35.03
N LYS A 532 4.44 10.09 -34.78
CA LYS A 532 4.59 8.84 -35.54
C LYS A 532 4.28 9.02 -37.02
N ARG A 533 3.23 9.78 -37.36
CA ARG A 533 2.87 10.11 -38.74
C ARG A 533 3.97 10.93 -39.40
N THR A 534 4.44 12.01 -38.75
CA THR A 534 5.54 12.84 -39.24
C THR A 534 6.81 12.00 -39.47
N ARG A 535 7.19 11.14 -38.52
CA ARG A 535 8.34 10.23 -38.69
C ARG A 535 8.14 9.20 -39.79
N ALA A 536 6.92 8.69 -39.99
CA ALA A 536 6.62 7.74 -41.06
C ALA A 536 6.70 8.44 -42.43
N GLU A 537 6.20 9.67 -42.53
CA GLU A 537 6.30 10.53 -43.72
C GLU A 537 7.77 10.89 -44.01
N GLU A 538 8.53 11.32 -43.00
CA GLU A 538 9.98 11.61 -43.11
C GLU A 538 10.81 10.38 -43.49
N ASN A 539 10.54 9.22 -42.89
CA ASN A 539 11.24 7.98 -43.23
C ASN A 539 10.86 7.46 -44.62
N GLY A 540 9.60 7.62 -45.04
CA GLY A 540 9.15 7.34 -46.40
C GLY A 540 9.83 8.27 -47.42
N LEU A 541 9.87 9.57 -47.14
CA LEU A 541 10.57 10.58 -47.94
C LEU A 541 12.07 10.31 -48.02
N LYS A 542 12.71 9.94 -46.91
CA LYS A 542 14.12 9.54 -46.85
C LYS A 542 14.39 8.28 -47.67
N PHE A 543 13.55 7.26 -47.53
CA PHE A 543 13.62 6.02 -48.32
C PHE A 543 13.54 6.32 -49.82
N TRP A 544 12.61 7.19 -50.24
CA TRP A 544 12.47 7.57 -51.65
C TRP A 544 13.60 8.47 -52.16
N ARG A 545 14.10 9.41 -51.35
CA ARG A 545 15.31 10.22 -51.67
C ARG A 545 16.54 9.34 -51.91
N ASP A 546 16.77 8.38 -51.01
CA ASP A 546 17.91 7.45 -51.07
C ASP A 546 17.80 6.49 -52.27
N LYS A 547 16.57 6.10 -52.66
CA LYS A 547 16.31 5.18 -53.79
C LYS A 547 16.31 5.83 -55.18
N LEU A 548 15.89 7.10 -55.30
CA LEU A 548 15.61 7.73 -56.60
C LEU A 548 16.58 8.85 -57.00
N GLY A 549 17.48 9.28 -56.12
CA GLY A 549 18.58 10.20 -56.48
C GLY A 549 18.17 11.61 -56.92
N TYR A 550 16.94 12.04 -56.65
CA TYR A 550 16.44 13.40 -56.93
C TYR A 550 15.74 14.02 -55.70
N PRO A 551 15.87 15.34 -55.48
CA PRO A 551 15.16 16.03 -54.41
C PRO A 551 13.71 16.32 -54.85
N PHE A 552 12.73 15.71 -54.20
CA PHE A 552 11.35 16.20 -54.25
C PHE A 552 11.18 17.36 -53.26
N GLU A 553 10.55 18.46 -53.69
CA GLU A 553 9.86 19.41 -52.81
C GLU A 553 8.36 19.18 -52.96
N LEU A 554 7.64 19.15 -51.84
CA LEU A 554 6.18 19.03 -51.82
C LEU A 554 5.58 20.40 -52.19
N GLU A 555 4.80 20.47 -53.28
CA GLU A 555 3.84 21.56 -53.44
C GLU A 555 2.74 21.39 -52.38
N ASP A 556 2.41 22.50 -51.71
CA ASP A 556 1.43 22.62 -50.62
C ASP A 556 0.07 21.99 -51.00
N VAL A 557 -0.18 20.78 -50.49
CA VAL A 557 -1.54 20.32 -50.27
C VAL A 557 -1.89 20.75 -48.85
N GLY A 558 -2.51 21.93 -48.74
CA GLY A 558 -2.86 22.55 -47.47
C GLY A 558 -3.68 21.61 -46.56
N PRO A 559 -3.58 21.76 -45.23
CA PRO A 559 -4.29 20.90 -44.31
C PRO A 559 -5.80 21.21 -44.40
N THR A 560 -6.61 20.21 -44.71
CA THR A 560 -8.03 20.25 -44.29
C THR A 560 -8.03 20.08 -42.77
N GLU A 561 -8.03 21.18 -42.05
CA GLU A 561 -8.34 21.19 -40.62
C GLU A 561 -9.77 20.65 -40.42
N PRO A 562 -10.00 19.69 -39.50
CA PRO A 562 -11.35 19.35 -39.09
C PRO A 562 -11.96 20.56 -38.37
N THR A 563 -13.22 20.88 -38.67
CA THR A 563 -13.92 21.94 -37.95
C THR A 563 -14.23 21.49 -36.52
N LEU A 564 -14.29 22.42 -35.56
CA LEU A 564 -14.55 22.11 -34.14
C LEU A 564 -15.75 21.17 -33.89
N GLY A 565 -16.76 21.21 -34.76
CA GLY A 565 -17.93 20.32 -34.66
C GLY A 565 -17.65 18.85 -35.00
N ASP A 566 -16.67 18.57 -35.85
CA ASP A 566 -16.27 17.20 -36.20
C ASP A 566 -15.41 16.57 -35.08
N GLU A 567 -14.63 17.38 -34.38
CA GLU A 567 -13.85 16.95 -33.22
C GLU A 567 -14.76 16.62 -32.02
N GLU A 568 -15.80 17.42 -31.77
CA GLU A 568 -16.78 17.18 -30.71
C GLU A 568 -17.61 15.90 -30.95
N ALA A 569 -18.04 15.66 -32.19
CA ALA A 569 -18.73 14.42 -32.57
C ALA A 569 -17.81 13.19 -32.48
N ALA A 570 -16.53 13.34 -32.85
CA ALA A 570 -15.54 12.28 -32.67
C ALA A 570 -15.24 12.02 -31.18
N HIS A 571 -15.19 13.08 -30.35
CA HIS A 571 -15.07 13.02 -28.89
C HIS A 571 -16.23 12.22 -28.30
N ARG A 572 -17.48 12.59 -28.65
CA ARG A 572 -18.69 11.93 -28.16
C ARG A 572 -18.74 10.46 -28.57
N LYS A 573 -18.41 10.15 -29.83
CA LYS A 573 -18.40 8.78 -30.35
C LYS A 573 -17.30 7.92 -29.72
N ALA A 574 -16.14 8.50 -29.41
CA ALA A 574 -15.09 7.82 -28.65
C ALA A 574 -15.50 7.57 -27.20
N LEU A 575 -16.17 8.54 -26.56
CA LEU A 575 -16.70 8.42 -25.20
C LEU A 575 -17.82 7.36 -25.11
N ILE A 576 -18.73 7.30 -26.09
CA ILE A 576 -19.75 6.23 -26.21
C ILE A 576 -19.08 4.87 -26.43
N GLY A 577 -18.08 4.80 -27.33
CA GLY A 577 -17.34 3.57 -27.61
C GLY A 577 -16.51 3.05 -26.42
N LEU A 578 -16.12 3.93 -25.51
CA LEU A 578 -15.42 3.62 -24.27
C LEU A 578 -16.38 3.47 -23.06
N GLY A 579 -17.68 3.73 -23.24
CA GLY A 579 -18.73 3.56 -22.21
C GLY A 579 -18.91 4.74 -21.25
N TYR A 580 -18.29 5.89 -21.50
CA TYR A 580 -18.39 7.09 -20.64
C TYR A 580 -19.71 7.85 -20.81
N LEU A 581 -20.33 7.77 -21.98
CA LEU A 581 -21.62 8.37 -22.31
C LEU A 581 -22.58 7.28 -22.80
N THR A 582 -23.86 7.41 -22.45
CA THR A 582 -24.94 6.66 -23.10
C THR A 582 -25.32 7.33 -24.42
N ASP A 583 -25.92 6.58 -25.33
CA ASP A 583 -26.35 7.08 -26.65
C ASP A 583 -27.52 8.09 -26.55
N ASP A 584 -28.07 8.29 -25.34
CA ASP A 584 -29.16 9.22 -25.08
C ASP A 584 -28.64 10.66 -24.84
N ASP A 585 -29.29 11.61 -25.51
CA ASP A 585 -28.93 13.04 -25.64
C ASP A 585 -29.26 13.94 -24.43
N ASP A 586 -29.40 13.41 -23.21
CA ASP A 586 -29.72 14.20 -21.99
C ASP A 586 -28.55 14.32 -20.99
#